data_AF-A0A3C0C8A3-F1
#
_entry.id   AF-A0A3C0C8A3-F1
#
_cell.length_a   1.000
_cell.length_b   1.000
_cell.length_c   1.000
_cell.angle_alpha   90.00
_cell.angle_beta   90.00
_cell.angle_gamma   90.00
#
_symmetry.space_group_name_H-M   'P 1'
#
loop_
_entity.id
_entity.type
_entity.pdbx_description
1 polymer ?
#
loop_
_entity_poly.entity_id
_entity_poly.type
_entity_poly.pdbx_seq_one_letter_code
_entity_poly.pdbx_strand_id
1 'polypeptide(L)'
;YGLLALLLITGPTLFILRIGTAGLASWMHNFWLWGLDPIVRGGEALARSWTLFDWAFWVGYAPVTGIFLAMLSYGRTIREYMIVNWILPSVFGIIWFSIWGGSAIHMQMSGGADLVGALNSGGAIMALWEFLKNLPFGLGVIVVPINILVILVSFITCADATLTNIGSMCVRDVPIGTEPPAKIKALWGVSVGVVAIIMAAYGGGAQGVDGVKALAAAAGFVVLFIFAVQVIAFIKVFFVDKVTE
;
A
#
# COMPACT_ATOMS: atom_id res chain seq x y z
N TYR A 1 8.91 9.48 8.67
CA TYR A 1 8.62 10.62 9.57
C TYR A 1 9.39 11.88 9.22
N GLY A 2 10.73 11.87 9.13
CA GLY A 2 11.51 13.07 8.78
C GLY A 2 11.05 13.79 7.51
N LEU A 3 10.75 13.05 6.44
CA LEU A 3 10.19 13.61 5.20
C LEU A 3 8.81 14.28 5.39
N LEU A 4 7.93 13.69 6.23
CA LEU A 4 6.63 14.30 6.52
C LEU A 4 6.80 15.61 7.28
N ALA A 5 7.67 15.63 8.30
CA ALA A 5 7.96 16.83 9.06
C ALA A 5 8.56 17.92 8.16
N LEU A 6 9.49 17.54 7.28
CA LEU A 6 10.07 18.46 6.29
C LEU A 6 8.98 19.09 5.42
N LEU A 7 8.16 18.28 4.76
CA LEU A 7 7.09 18.78 3.88
C LEU A 7 6.05 19.61 4.63
N LEU A 8 5.75 19.27 5.88
CA LEU A 8 4.81 20.03 6.70
C LEU A 8 5.35 21.42 7.07
N ILE A 9 6.66 21.53 7.33
CA ILE A 9 7.33 22.79 7.74
C ILE A 9 7.65 23.67 6.52
N THR A 10 8.13 23.07 5.43
CA THR A 10 8.58 23.82 4.25
C THR A 10 7.46 24.04 3.23
N GLY A 11 6.44 23.19 3.26
CA GLY A 11 5.25 23.30 2.44
C GLY A 11 4.17 24.23 3.03
N PRO A 12 3.04 24.36 2.34
CA PRO A 12 1.95 25.24 2.74
C PRO A 12 1.13 24.61 3.89
N THR A 13 1.65 24.65 5.12
CA THR A 13 1.08 23.95 6.29
C THR A 13 -0.42 24.19 6.47
N LEU A 14 -0.87 25.45 6.37
CA LEU A 14 -2.27 25.80 6.53
C LEU A 14 -3.15 25.20 5.43
N PHE A 15 -2.64 25.15 4.19
CA PHE A 15 -3.34 24.50 3.09
C PHE A 15 -3.43 22.98 3.31
N ILE A 16 -2.33 22.34 3.72
CA ILE A 16 -2.28 20.91 4.03
C ILE A 16 -3.31 20.53 5.10
N LEU A 17 -3.41 21.30 6.17
CA LEU A 17 -4.38 21.04 7.23
C LEU A 17 -5.83 21.23 6.74
N ARG A 18 -6.08 22.27 5.93
CA ARG A 18 -7.42 22.52 5.36
C ARG A 18 -7.84 21.45 4.37
N ILE A 19 -6.98 21.07 3.43
CA ILE A 19 -7.28 20.05 2.43
C ILE A 19 -7.39 18.66 3.08
N GLY A 20 -6.58 18.36 4.09
CA GLY A 20 -6.64 17.10 4.82
C GLY A 20 -7.96 16.95 5.59
N THR A 21 -8.37 17.99 6.32
CA THR A 21 -9.65 17.99 7.06
C THR A 21 -10.86 17.97 6.12
N ALA A 22 -10.85 18.76 5.04
CA ALA A 22 -11.90 18.73 4.03
C ALA A 22 -11.97 17.39 3.29
N GLY A 23 -10.82 16.80 2.97
CA GLY A 23 -10.70 15.49 2.33
C GLY A 23 -11.28 14.38 3.19
N LEU A 24 -10.98 14.39 4.50
CA LEU A 24 -11.55 13.45 5.44
C LEU A 24 -13.08 13.59 5.52
N ALA A 25 -13.60 14.81 5.63
CA ALA A 25 -15.04 15.06 5.66
C ALA A 25 -15.73 14.57 4.38
N SER A 26 -15.13 14.84 3.21
CA SER A 26 -15.63 14.36 1.92
C SER A 26 -15.63 12.84 1.82
N TRP A 27 -14.57 12.17 2.27
CA TRP A 27 -14.49 10.72 2.29
C TRP A 27 -15.55 10.10 3.22
N MET A 28 -15.73 10.65 4.42
CA MET A 28 -16.77 10.18 5.35
C MET A 28 -18.18 10.36 4.79
N HIS A 29 -18.45 11.49 4.13
CA HIS A 29 -19.73 11.75 3.49
C HIS A 29 -20.04 10.76 2.36
N ASN A 30 -19.02 10.42 1.56
CA ASN A 30 -19.16 9.53 0.41
C ASN A 30 -18.85 8.05 0.70
N PHE A 31 -18.61 7.68 1.97
CA PHE A 31 -18.11 6.35 2.34
C PHE A 31 -18.93 5.20 1.74
N TRP A 32 -20.26 5.23 1.94
CA TRP A 32 -21.15 4.19 1.40
C TRP A 32 -21.31 4.29 -0.11
N LEU A 33 -21.29 5.50 -0.66
CA LEU A 33 -21.47 5.74 -2.08
C LEU A 33 -20.30 5.16 -2.89
N TRP A 34 -19.07 5.39 -2.46
CA TRP A 34 -17.87 4.86 -3.11
C TRP A 34 -17.59 3.40 -2.72
N GLY A 35 -17.86 3.03 -1.47
CA GLY A 35 -17.60 1.67 -0.97
C GLY A 35 -18.53 0.61 -1.58
N LEU A 36 -19.73 0.99 -2.02
CA LEU A 36 -20.73 0.09 -2.61
C LEU A 36 -20.97 0.34 -4.10
N ASP A 37 -20.11 1.08 -4.78
CA ASP A 37 -20.28 1.38 -6.21
C ASP A 37 -19.89 0.18 -7.08
N PRO A 38 -20.84 -0.46 -7.80
CA PRO A 38 -20.54 -1.56 -8.70
C PRO A 38 -20.11 -1.06 -10.10
N ILE A 39 -19.32 0.03 -10.18
CA ILE A 39 -18.84 0.66 -11.43
C ILE A 39 -19.91 1.54 -12.12
N VAL A 40 -21.02 1.89 -11.45
CA VAL A 40 -22.15 2.60 -12.07
C VAL A 40 -22.17 4.10 -11.73
N ARG A 41 -21.61 4.51 -10.59
CA ARG A 41 -21.72 5.91 -10.10
C ARG A 41 -20.45 6.72 -10.24
N GLY A 42 -19.30 6.18 -9.84
CA GLY A 42 -18.01 6.87 -9.78
C GLY A 42 -17.27 6.95 -11.12
N GLY A 43 -17.86 6.40 -12.19
CA GLY A 43 -17.24 6.29 -13.50
C GLY A 43 -16.40 5.01 -13.63
N GLU A 44 -16.48 4.40 -14.82
CA GLU A 44 -15.88 3.09 -15.07
C GLU A 44 -14.37 3.07 -14.84
N ALA A 45 -13.67 4.14 -15.25
CA ALA A 45 -12.23 4.27 -15.11
C ALA A 45 -11.78 4.35 -13.64
N LEU A 46 -12.47 5.12 -12.78
CA LEU A 46 -12.08 5.24 -11.38
C LEU A 46 -12.31 3.93 -10.63
N ALA A 47 -13.49 3.34 -10.79
CA ALA A 47 -13.85 2.11 -10.10
C ALA A 47 -13.00 0.92 -10.58
N ARG A 48 -12.75 0.76 -11.89
CA ARG A 48 -11.92 -0.34 -12.41
C ARG A 48 -10.44 -0.16 -12.15
N SER A 49 -9.90 1.03 -12.45
CA SER A 49 -8.45 1.25 -12.44
C SER A 49 -7.86 1.51 -11.06
N TRP A 50 -8.69 1.85 -10.07
CA TRP A 50 -8.27 2.11 -8.69
C TRP A 50 -9.01 1.21 -7.71
N THR A 51 -10.31 1.40 -7.50
CA THR A 51 -11.04 0.72 -6.41
C THR A 51 -10.97 -0.79 -6.50
N LEU A 52 -11.28 -1.37 -7.67
CA LEU A 52 -11.24 -2.83 -7.86
C LEU A 52 -9.81 -3.38 -7.87
N PHE A 53 -8.87 -2.63 -8.41
CA PHE A 53 -7.45 -2.98 -8.36
C PHE A 53 -6.96 -3.07 -6.91
N ASP A 54 -7.23 -2.04 -6.10
CA ASP A 54 -6.83 -2.00 -4.70
C ASP A 54 -7.47 -3.14 -3.92
N TRP A 55 -8.78 -3.38 -4.09
CA TRP A 55 -9.46 -4.52 -3.46
C TRP A 55 -8.84 -5.86 -3.84
N ALA A 56 -8.60 -6.11 -5.13
CA ALA A 56 -8.01 -7.37 -5.57
C ALA A 56 -6.58 -7.55 -5.05
N PHE A 57 -5.79 -6.47 -5.05
CA PHE A 57 -4.45 -6.46 -4.48
C PHE A 57 -4.46 -6.80 -3.00
N TRP A 58 -5.29 -6.12 -2.20
CA TRP A 58 -5.35 -6.35 -0.75
C TRP A 58 -5.91 -7.72 -0.38
N VAL A 59 -6.91 -8.23 -1.11
CA VAL A 59 -7.43 -9.60 -0.90
C VAL A 59 -6.36 -10.63 -1.24
N GLY A 60 -5.62 -10.45 -2.34
CA GLY A 60 -4.52 -11.33 -2.71
C GLY A 60 -3.40 -11.35 -1.67
N TYR A 61 -3.13 -10.22 -1.02
CA TYR A 61 -2.08 -10.07 -0.02
C TYR A 61 -2.51 -10.50 1.40
N ALA A 62 -3.81 -10.52 1.68
CA ALA A 62 -4.36 -10.75 3.02
C ALA A 62 -3.90 -12.05 3.71
N PRO A 63 -3.80 -13.23 3.06
CA PRO A 63 -3.35 -14.45 3.73
C PRO A 63 -1.90 -14.37 4.20
N VAL A 64 -1.02 -13.80 3.38
CA VAL A 64 0.41 -13.66 3.68
C VAL A 64 0.61 -12.68 4.82
N THR A 65 -0.05 -11.51 4.75
CA THR A 65 0.01 -10.50 5.81
C THR A 65 -0.67 -10.97 7.09
N GLY A 66 -1.74 -11.75 7.01
CA GLY A 66 -2.46 -12.28 8.15
C GLY A 66 -1.57 -13.16 9.05
N ILE A 67 -0.78 -14.04 8.44
CA ILE A 67 0.19 -14.88 9.17
C ILE A 67 1.24 -14.00 9.87
N PHE A 68 1.77 -13.01 9.16
CA PHE A 68 2.75 -12.07 9.72
C PHE A 68 2.20 -11.29 10.92
N LEU A 69 1.01 -10.71 10.78
CA LEU A 69 0.34 -9.97 11.85
C LEU A 69 0.00 -10.87 13.03
N ALA A 70 -0.41 -12.12 12.79
CA ALA A 70 -0.68 -13.10 13.85
C ALA A 70 0.58 -13.41 14.67
N MET A 71 1.73 -13.60 14.01
CA MET A 71 3.01 -13.85 14.70
C MET A 71 3.43 -12.68 15.59
N LEU A 72 3.27 -11.45 15.12
CA LEU A 72 3.59 -10.24 15.91
C LEU A 72 2.64 -10.00 17.09
N SER A 73 1.47 -10.62 17.05
CA SER A 73 0.38 -10.35 17.99
C SER A 73 0.19 -11.45 19.03
N TYR A 74 1.15 -12.39 19.12
CA TYR A 74 1.13 -13.43 20.13
C TYR A 74 1.11 -12.83 21.55
N GLY A 75 0.17 -13.30 22.38
CA GLY A 75 -0.03 -12.81 23.75
C GLY A 75 -0.73 -11.45 23.87
N ARG A 76 -1.29 -10.91 22.78
CA ARG A 76 -2.07 -9.66 22.79
C ARG A 76 -3.57 -9.92 22.79
N THR A 77 -4.32 -8.99 23.37
CA THR A 77 -5.78 -9.01 23.28
C THR A 77 -6.24 -8.59 21.88
N ILE A 78 -7.44 -9.02 21.47
CA ILE A 78 -8.04 -8.60 20.18
C ILE A 78 -8.16 -7.08 20.11
N ARG A 79 -8.46 -6.41 21.23
CA ARG A 79 -8.57 -4.94 21.27
C ARG A 79 -7.24 -4.26 20.93
N GLU A 80 -6.16 -4.69 21.57
CA GLU A 80 -4.82 -4.15 21.30
C GLU A 80 -4.41 -4.40 19.84
N TYR A 81 -4.70 -5.61 19.34
CA TYR A 81 -4.47 -5.97 17.93
C TYR A 81 -5.13 -4.99 16.97
N MET A 82 -6.43 -4.72 17.14
CA MET A 82 -7.18 -3.82 16.25
C MET A 82 -6.66 -2.38 16.32
N ILE A 83 -6.30 -1.88 17.50
CA ILE A 83 -5.77 -0.51 17.63
C ILE A 83 -4.44 -0.38 16.87
N VAL A 84 -3.52 -1.31 17.08
CA VAL A 84 -2.16 -1.24 16.52
C VAL A 84 -2.14 -1.53 15.01
N ASN A 85 -2.92 -2.50 14.55
CA ASN A 85 -2.84 -2.97 13.17
C ASN A 85 -3.90 -2.37 12.23
N TRP A 86 -4.98 -1.80 12.77
CA TRP A 86 -6.03 -1.18 11.95
C TRP A 86 -6.13 0.33 12.17
N ILE A 87 -6.30 0.78 13.42
CA ILE A 87 -6.58 2.19 13.69
C ILE A 87 -5.35 3.08 13.46
N LEU A 88 -4.21 2.75 14.07
CA LEU A 88 -3.00 3.57 13.95
C LEU A 88 -2.50 3.70 12.49
N PRO A 89 -2.44 2.62 11.67
CA PRO A 89 -2.04 2.73 10.27
C PRO A 89 -3.03 3.55 9.44
N SER A 90 -4.33 3.44 9.71
CA SER A 90 -5.36 4.23 9.02
C SER A 90 -5.19 5.72 9.27
N VAL A 91 -4.96 6.11 10.53
CA VAL A 91 -4.68 7.51 10.91
C VAL A 91 -3.40 8.00 10.25
N PHE A 92 -2.35 7.17 10.24
CA PHE A 92 -1.10 7.51 9.55
C PHE A 92 -1.32 7.71 8.05
N GLY A 93 -2.14 6.86 7.39
CA GLY A 93 -2.50 7.01 5.98
C GLY A 93 -3.19 8.35 5.69
N ILE A 94 -4.16 8.74 6.52
CA ILE A 94 -4.83 10.05 6.39
C ILE A 94 -3.82 11.19 6.47
N ILE A 95 -2.90 11.16 7.44
CA ILE A 95 -1.85 12.17 7.61
C ILE A 95 -0.90 12.17 6.41
N TRP A 96 -0.48 10.99 5.96
CA TRP A 96 0.44 10.83 4.83
C TRP A 96 -0.11 11.44 3.55
N PHE A 97 -1.33 11.04 3.16
CA PHE A 97 -1.98 11.56 1.95
C PHE A 97 -2.31 13.05 2.06
N SER A 98 -2.67 13.53 3.26
CA SER A 98 -2.89 14.96 3.48
C SER A 98 -1.63 15.77 3.23
N ILE A 99 -0.48 15.34 3.76
CA ILE A 99 0.80 16.07 3.62
C ILE A 99 1.35 15.95 2.20
N TRP A 100 1.53 14.74 1.68
CA TRP A 100 2.10 14.55 0.34
C TRP A 100 1.15 15.02 -0.76
N GLY A 101 -0.09 14.55 -0.74
CA GLY A 101 -1.10 14.92 -1.72
C GLY A 101 -1.45 16.40 -1.64
N GLY A 102 -1.63 16.95 -0.43
CA GLY A 102 -1.89 18.37 -0.24
C GLY A 102 -0.75 19.27 -0.74
N SER A 103 0.50 18.88 -0.50
CA SER A 103 1.67 19.60 -1.02
C SER A 103 1.71 19.56 -2.55
N ALA A 104 1.47 18.39 -3.16
CA ALA A 104 1.48 18.22 -4.61
C ALA A 104 0.34 19.01 -5.28
N ILE A 105 -0.87 18.93 -4.74
CA ILE A 105 -2.04 19.69 -5.22
C ILE A 105 -1.76 21.19 -5.14
N HIS A 106 -1.26 21.68 -4.02
CA HIS A 106 -0.93 23.09 -3.89
C HIS A 106 0.12 23.53 -4.92
N MET A 107 1.17 22.73 -5.12
CA MET A 107 2.23 23.08 -6.06
C MET A 107 1.75 23.14 -7.51
N GLN A 108 0.85 22.24 -7.92
CA GLN A 108 0.17 22.34 -9.21
C GLN A 108 -0.69 23.60 -9.29
N MET A 109 -1.52 23.85 -8.28
CA MET A 109 -2.47 24.97 -8.27
C MET A 109 -1.79 26.34 -8.22
N SER A 110 -0.65 26.44 -7.54
CA SER A 110 0.12 27.68 -7.43
C SER A 110 1.00 27.94 -8.66
N GLY A 111 1.05 27.01 -9.62
CA GLY A 111 1.97 27.08 -10.76
C GLY A 111 3.44 26.89 -10.37
N GLY A 112 3.73 26.26 -9.22
CA GLY A 112 5.09 26.01 -8.76
C GLY A 112 5.79 24.89 -9.53
N ALA A 113 5.03 23.94 -10.07
CA ALA A 113 5.49 22.91 -10.99
C ALA A 113 4.31 22.38 -11.82
N ASP A 114 4.57 21.84 -13.02
CA ASP A 114 3.57 21.15 -13.83
C ASP A 114 3.63 19.63 -13.63
N LEU A 115 3.05 19.18 -12.51
CA LEU A 115 2.95 17.77 -12.15
C LEU A 115 2.02 17.00 -13.09
N VAL A 116 0.98 17.65 -13.61
CA VAL A 116 0.05 17.02 -14.57
C VAL A 116 0.75 16.80 -15.91
N GLY A 117 1.53 17.76 -16.39
CA GLY A 117 2.38 17.57 -17.58
C GLY A 117 3.43 16.47 -17.39
N ALA A 118 4.07 16.41 -16.22
CA ALA A 118 5.00 15.34 -15.88
C ALA A 118 4.29 13.96 -15.83
N LEU A 119 3.09 13.89 -15.26
CA LEU A 119 2.27 12.68 -15.21
C LEU A 119 1.92 12.19 -16.63
N ASN A 120 1.52 13.09 -17.52
CA ASN A 120 1.15 12.75 -18.90
C ASN A 120 2.35 12.32 -19.75
N SER A 121 3.55 12.84 -19.48
CA SER A 121 4.76 12.53 -20.25
C SER A 121 5.48 11.26 -19.80
N GLY A 122 5.49 10.96 -18.49
CA GLY A 122 6.29 9.86 -17.94
C GLY A 122 5.62 9.07 -16.81
N GLY A 123 4.32 9.26 -16.58
CA GLY A 123 3.57 8.56 -15.55
C GLY A 123 3.83 9.08 -14.14
N ALA A 124 3.30 8.35 -13.15
CA ALA A 124 3.29 8.78 -11.75
C ALA A 124 4.70 8.99 -11.16
N ILE A 125 5.68 8.22 -11.63
CA ILE A 125 7.06 8.31 -11.17
C ILE A 125 7.70 9.62 -11.66
N MET A 126 7.43 10.03 -12.89
CA MET A 126 7.89 11.33 -13.40
C MET A 126 7.25 12.49 -12.62
N ALA A 127 5.96 12.41 -12.31
CA ALA A 127 5.29 13.40 -11.47
C ALA A 127 5.89 13.48 -10.06
N LEU A 128 6.26 12.34 -9.45
CA LEU A 128 6.96 12.32 -8.17
C LEU A 128 8.34 12.99 -8.27
N TRP A 129 9.09 12.73 -9.33
CA TRP A 129 10.39 13.37 -9.53
C TRP A 129 10.28 14.88 -9.74
N GLU A 130 9.33 15.30 -10.57
CA GLU A 130 9.04 16.72 -10.77
C GLU A 130 8.61 17.39 -9.46
N PHE A 131 7.84 16.67 -8.63
CA PHE A 131 7.46 17.14 -7.31
C PHE A 131 8.67 17.37 -6.40
N LEU A 132 9.54 16.36 -6.27
CA LEU A 132 10.70 16.42 -5.39
C LEU A 132 11.73 17.45 -5.86
N LYS A 133 11.89 17.62 -7.17
CA LYS A 133 12.83 18.59 -7.77
C LYS A 133 12.44 20.03 -7.47
N ASN A 134 11.14 20.32 -7.45
CA ASN A 134 10.62 21.68 -7.21
C ASN A 134 10.30 21.96 -5.73
N LEU A 135 10.87 21.18 -4.81
CA LEU A 135 10.74 21.49 -3.39
C LEU A 135 11.36 22.86 -3.05
N PRO A 136 10.76 23.63 -2.12
CA PRO A 136 11.24 24.95 -1.72
C PRO A 136 12.71 24.96 -1.30
N PHE A 137 13.36 26.12 -1.43
CA PHE A 137 14.76 26.35 -1.00
C PHE A 137 15.80 25.45 -1.67
N GLY A 138 15.48 24.85 -2.82
CA GLY A 138 16.39 23.92 -3.50
C GLY A 138 16.58 22.60 -2.75
N LEU A 139 15.69 22.26 -1.80
CA LEU A 139 15.77 21.04 -1.00
C LEU A 139 15.72 19.78 -1.85
N GLY A 140 15.20 19.85 -3.09
CA GLY A 140 15.18 18.73 -4.02
C GLY A 140 16.54 18.06 -4.23
N VAL A 141 17.64 18.82 -4.21
CA VAL A 141 19.01 18.27 -4.37
C VAL A 141 19.35 17.26 -3.27
N ILE A 142 18.85 17.49 -2.05
CA ILE A 142 19.11 16.65 -0.88
C ILE A 142 18.01 15.59 -0.72
N VAL A 143 16.75 15.98 -0.93
CA VAL A 143 15.60 15.11 -0.69
C VAL A 143 15.50 14.00 -1.73
N VAL A 144 15.85 14.24 -2.99
CA VAL A 144 15.81 13.23 -4.05
C VAL A 144 16.68 12.00 -3.72
N PRO A 145 17.99 12.11 -3.44
CA PRO A 145 18.82 10.94 -3.12
C PRO A 145 18.36 10.26 -1.82
N ILE A 146 17.94 11.02 -0.81
CA ILE A 146 17.39 10.45 0.43
C ILE A 146 16.11 9.66 0.13
N ASN A 147 15.21 10.19 -0.69
CA ASN A 147 13.96 9.53 -1.04
C ASN A 147 14.21 8.23 -1.81
N ILE A 148 15.18 8.22 -2.72
CA ILE A 148 15.62 6.98 -3.41
C ILE A 148 16.09 5.94 -2.39
N LEU A 149 16.95 6.33 -1.45
CA LEU A 149 17.42 5.43 -0.39
C LEU A 149 16.28 4.91 0.48
N VAL A 150 15.33 5.77 0.85
CA VAL A 150 14.14 5.37 1.65
C VAL A 150 13.28 4.38 0.89
N ILE A 151 13.02 4.60 -0.40
CA ILE A 151 12.27 3.66 -1.25
C ILE A 151 13.01 2.32 -1.33
N LEU A 152 14.33 2.34 -1.57
CA LEU A 152 15.14 1.12 -1.65
C LEU A 152 15.12 0.32 -0.36
N VAL A 153 15.38 0.97 0.78
CA VAL A 153 15.37 0.29 2.09
C VAL A 153 13.98 -0.25 2.40
N SER A 154 12.93 0.55 2.17
CA SER A 154 11.54 0.12 2.41
C SER A 154 11.17 -1.08 1.53
N PHE A 155 11.60 -1.08 0.27
CA PHE A 155 11.39 -2.20 -0.64
C PHE A 155 12.13 -3.45 -0.17
N ILE A 156 13.42 -3.33 0.19
CA ILE A 156 14.24 -4.47 0.65
C ILE A 156 13.65 -5.07 1.93
N THR A 157 13.25 -4.23 2.90
CA THR A 157 12.63 -4.71 4.15
C THR A 157 11.29 -5.39 3.90
N CYS A 158 10.45 -4.83 3.03
CA CYS A 158 9.16 -5.43 2.68
C CYS A 158 9.34 -6.76 1.93
N ALA A 159 10.28 -6.81 0.98
CA ALA A 159 10.60 -8.01 0.22
C ALA A 159 11.13 -9.12 1.14
N ASP A 160 12.06 -8.79 2.05
CA ASP A 160 12.61 -9.76 3.00
C ASP A 160 11.52 -10.40 3.87
N ALA A 161 10.64 -9.58 4.46
CA ALA A 161 9.51 -10.06 5.26
C ALA A 161 8.53 -10.93 4.44
N THR A 162 8.23 -10.53 3.20
CA THR A 162 7.33 -11.28 2.31
C THR A 162 7.94 -12.64 1.95
N LEU A 163 9.23 -12.68 1.62
CA LEU A 163 9.93 -13.91 1.27
C LEU A 163 10.08 -14.86 2.47
N THR A 164 10.29 -14.31 3.67
CA THR A 164 10.23 -15.09 4.92
C THR A 164 8.85 -15.75 5.07
N ASN A 165 7.76 -14.99 4.92
CA ASN A 165 6.41 -15.54 5.06
C ASN A 165 6.12 -16.63 4.02
N ILE A 166 6.46 -16.40 2.74
CA ILE A 166 6.29 -17.39 1.66
C ILE A 166 7.13 -18.64 1.95
N GLY A 167 8.39 -18.47 2.36
CA GLY A 167 9.27 -19.58 2.69
C GLY A 167 8.74 -20.42 3.85
N SER A 168 8.22 -19.78 4.91
CA SER A 168 7.62 -20.47 6.05
C SER A 168 6.37 -21.26 5.68
N MET A 169 5.59 -20.80 4.70
CA MET A 169 4.44 -21.55 4.18
C MET A 169 4.84 -22.78 3.34
N CYS A 170 6.07 -22.85 2.85
CA CYS A 170 6.56 -23.99 2.06
C CYS A 170 7.19 -25.11 2.91
N VAL A 171 7.36 -24.91 4.21
CA VAL A 171 8.04 -25.86 5.10
C VAL A 171 7.08 -26.27 6.23
N ARG A 172 7.09 -27.54 6.59
CA ARG A 172 6.30 -28.06 7.72
C ARG A 172 7.09 -27.90 9.03
N ASP A 173 6.36 -27.69 10.12
CA ASP A 173 6.90 -27.69 11.49
C ASP A 173 7.97 -26.62 11.76
N VAL A 174 7.86 -25.46 11.10
CA VAL A 174 8.73 -24.30 11.37
C VAL A 174 8.32 -23.66 12.71
N PRO A 175 9.22 -23.58 13.71
CA PRO A 175 8.91 -22.91 14.96
C PRO A 175 8.53 -21.44 14.74
N ILE A 176 7.54 -20.95 15.48
CA ILE A 176 7.08 -19.56 15.41
C ILE A 176 8.27 -18.62 15.66
N GLY A 177 8.51 -17.68 14.75
CA GLY A 177 9.60 -16.72 14.85
C GLY A 177 10.95 -17.21 14.34
N THR A 178 11.01 -18.36 13.67
CA THR A 178 12.22 -18.83 12.97
C THR A 178 12.20 -18.48 11.48
N GLU A 179 13.37 -18.18 10.94
CA GLU A 179 13.55 -17.93 9.50
C GLU A 179 13.49 -19.25 8.71
N PRO A 180 12.80 -19.27 7.54
CA PRO A 180 12.80 -20.44 6.67
C PRO A 180 14.20 -20.70 6.09
N PRO A 181 14.47 -21.91 5.59
CA PRO A 181 15.74 -22.24 4.97
C PRO A 181 16.14 -21.22 3.89
N ALA A 182 17.36 -20.68 3.98
CA ALA A 182 17.83 -19.63 3.09
C ALA A 182 17.72 -19.99 1.59
N LYS A 183 17.84 -21.28 1.25
CA LYS A 183 17.66 -21.78 -0.13
C LYS A 183 16.23 -21.57 -0.65
N ILE A 184 15.22 -21.77 0.18
CA ILE A 184 13.80 -21.57 -0.18
C ILE A 184 13.52 -20.07 -0.30
N LYS A 185 14.03 -19.26 0.63
CA LYS A 185 13.92 -17.80 0.58
C LYS A 185 14.56 -17.23 -0.69
N ALA A 186 15.76 -17.71 -1.05
CA ALA A 186 16.46 -17.31 -2.26
C ALA A 186 15.73 -17.76 -3.54
N LEU A 187 15.18 -18.97 -3.58
CA LEU A 187 14.38 -19.46 -4.71
C LEU A 187 13.20 -18.52 -4.99
N TRP A 188 12.40 -18.23 -3.97
CA TRP A 188 11.26 -17.31 -4.10
C TRP A 188 11.70 -15.89 -4.42
N GLY A 189 12.80 -15.41 -3.83
CA GLY A 189 13.36 -14.09 -4.11
C GLY A 189 13.75 -13.92 -5.58
N VAL A 190 14.43 -14.92 -6.15
CA VAL A 190 14.79 -14.92 -7.57
C VAL A 190 13.54 -15.01 -8.45
N SER A 191 12.59 -15.90 -8.14
CA SER A 191 11.35 -16.02 -8.90
C SER A 191 10.54 -14.73 -8.92
N VAL A 192 10.33 -14.09 -7.77
CA VAL A 192 9.61 -12.81 -7.67
C VAL A 192 10.38 -11.71 -8.41
N GLY A 193 11.71 -11.66 -8.27
CA GLY A 193 12.56 -10.70 -8.98
C GLY A 193 12.48 -10.84 -10.50
N VAL A 194 12.50 -12.08 -11.02
CA VAL A 194 12.35 -12.35 -12.46
C VAL A 194 10.98 -11.88 -12.94
N VAL A 195 9.90 -12.21 -12.22
CA VAL A 195 8.54 -11.74 -12.58
C VAL A 195 8.46 -10.21 -12.55
N ALA A 196 9.04 -9.56 -11.55
CA ALA A 196 9.07 -8.10 -11.45
C ALA A 196 9.78 -7.45 -12.65
N ILE A 197 10.94 -7.99 -13.07
CA ILE A 197 11.69 -7.50 -14.24
C ILE A 197 10.87 -7.69 -15.52
N ILE A 198 10.26 -8.86 -15.71
CA ILE A 198 9.41 -9.14 -16.88
C ILE A 198 8.23 -8.18 -16.93
N MET A 199 7.55 -7.96 -15.81
CA MET A 199 6.41 -7.05 -15.76
C MET A 199 6.82 -5.60 -15.99
N ALA A 200 7.94 -5.15 -15.42
CA ALA A 200 8.46 -3.81 -15.67
C ALA A 200 8.82 -3.58 -17.15
N ALA A 201 9.35 -4.60 -17.83
CA ALA A 201 9.79 -4.52 -19.22
C ALA A 201 8.64 -4.72 -20.24
N TYR A 202 7.70 -5.61 -19.95
CA TYR A 202 6.71 -6.11 -20.93
C TYR A 202 5.26 -6.03 -20.44
N GLY A 203 5.02 -5.61 -19.20
CA GLY A 203 3.69 -5.56 -18.59
C GLY A 203 2.76 -4.48 -19.16
N GLY A 204 3.25 -3.61 -20.04
CA GLY A 204 2.45 -2.51 -20.59
C GLY A 204 2.19 -1.37 -19.59
N GLY A 205 1.72 -0.23 -20.12
CA GLY A 205 1.63 1.02 -19.36
C GLY A 205 3.01 1.63 -19.03
N ALA A 206 3.01 2.77 -18.36
CA ALA A 206 4.25 3.40 -17.91
C ALA A 206 4.94 2.50 -16.87
N GLN A 207 6.12 1.97 -17.20
CA GLN A 207 6.92 1.08 -16.33
C GLN A 207 6.20 -0.21 -15.86
N GLY A 208 5.34 -0.78 -16.71
CA GLY A 208 4.73 -2.09 -16.42
C GLY A 208 3.50 -2.07 -15.51
N VAL A 209 2.97 -0.89 -15.20
CA VAL A 209 1.85 -0.71 -14.26
C VAL A 209 0.62 -1.54 -14.66
N ASP A 210 0.30 -1.67 -15.94
CA ASP A 210 -0.88 -2.40 -16.38
C ASP A 210 -0.75 -3.91 -16.10
N GLY A 211 0.44 -4.46 -16.32
CA GLY A 211 0.76 -5.86 -16.03
C GLY A 211 0.72 -6.16 -14.54
N VAL A 212 1.22 -5.24 -13.72
CA VAL A 212 1.09 -5.34 -12.25
C VAL A 212 -0.38 -5.34 -11.82
N LYS A 213 -1.20 -4.47 -12.41
CA LYS A 213 -2.66 -4.44 -12.14
C LYS A 213 -3.34 -5.74 -12.53
N ALA A 214 -3.00 -6.29 -13.70
CA ALA A 214 -3.55 -7.56 -14.17
C ALA A 214 -3.14 -8.74 -13.26
N LEU A 215 -1.88 -8.81 -12.84
CA LEU A 215 -1.41 -9.84 -11.90
C LEU A 215 -2.12 -9.74 -10.55
N ALA A 216 -2.28 -8.54 -10.00
CA ALA A 216 -2.99 -8.32 -8.75
C ALA A 216 -4.46 -8.76 -8.86
N ALA A 217 -5.13 -8.43 -9.97
CA ALA A 217 -6.50 -8.86 -10.23
C ALA A 217 -6.62 -10.39 -10.30
N ALA A 218 -5.72 -11.05 -11.04
CA ALA A 218 -5.71 -12.50 -11.17
C ALA A 218 -5.44 -13.20 -9.83
N ALA A 219 -4.42 -12.75 -9.09
CA ALA A 219 -4.10 -13.29 -7.77
C ALA A 219 -5.24 -13.07 -6.77
N GLY A 220 -5.79 -11.85 -6.73
CA GLY A 220 -6.94 -11.51 -5.88
C GLY A 220 -8.16 -12.38 -6.16
N PHE A 221 -8.46 -12.65 -7.43
CA PHE A 221 -9.56 -13.53 -7.82
C PHE A 221 -9.38 -14.97 -7.30
N VAL A 222 -8.18 -15.54 -7.43
CA VAL A 222 -7.91 -16.90 -6.93
C VAL A 222 -8.00 -16.95 -5.40
N VAL A 223 -7.43 -15.96 -4.72
CA VAL A 223 -7.40 -15.89 -3.25
C VAL A 223 -8.77 -15.57 -2.65
N LEU A 224 -9.67 -14.92 -3.40
CA LEU A 224 -11.01 -14.56 -2.95
C LEU A 224 -11.78 -15.76 -2.37
N PHE A 225 -11.66 -16.94 -2.97
CA PHE A 225 -12.32 -18.16 -2.49
C PHE A 225 -11.75 -18.63 -1.16
N ILE A 226 -10.44 -18.52 -0.98
CA ILE A 226 -9.76 -18.83 0.29
C ILE A 226 -10.20 -17.82 1.35
N PHE A 227 -10.27 -16.54 1.00
CA PHE A 227 -10.73 -15.49 1.89
C PHE A 227 -12.17 -15.73 2.37
N ALA A 228 -13.07 -16.18 1.48
CA ALA A 228 -14.44 -16.56 1.86
C ALA A 228 -14.45 -17.70 2.89
N VAL A 229 -13.61 -18.73 2.71
CA VAL A 229 -13.45 -19.82 3.69
C VAL A 229 -12.90 -19.30 5.02
N GLN A 230 -11.95 -18.38 5.01
CA GLN A 230 -11.41 -17.74 6.22
C GLN A 230 -12.48 -16.96 6.99
N VAL A 231 -13.37 -16.24 6.30
CA VAL A 231 -14.50 -15.54 6.93
C VAL A 231 -15.45 -16.53 7.59
N ILE A 232 -15.77 -17.64 6.91
CA ILE A 232 -16.62 -18.70 7.49
C ILE A 232 -15.95 -19.31 8.73
N ALA A 233 -14.65 -19.61 8.65
CA ALA A 233 -13.89 -20.15 9.79
C ALA A 233 -13.84 -19.16 10.97
N PHE A 234 -13.64 -17.87 10.70
CA PHE A 234 -13.69 -16.82 11.70
C PHE A 234 -15.06 -16.78 12.41
N ILE A 235 -16.15 -16.77 11.65
CA ILE A 235 -17.51 -16.75 12.22
C ILE A 235 -17.71 -17.98 13.11
N LYS A 236 -17.26 -19.15 12.64
CA LYS A 236 -17.38 -20.39 13.41
C LYS A 236 -16.61 -20.31 14.73
N VAL A 237 -15.35 -19.90 14.72
CA VAL A 237 -14.50 -19.84 15.92
C VAL A 237 -15.03 -18.85 16.97
N PHE A 238 -15.53 -17.68 16.53
CA PHE A 238 -15.90 -16.61 17.47
C PHE A 238 -17.36 -16.62 17.89
N PHE A 239 -18.26 -17.17 17.08
CA PHE A 239 -19.71 -17.06 17.32
C PHE A 239 -20.42 -18.41 17.44
N VAL A 240 -19.80 -19.53 17.03
CA VAL A 240 -20.46 -20.85 17.02
C VAL A 240 -19.77 -21.81 17.99
N ASP A 241 -18.46 -21.98 17.85
CA ASP A 241 -17.69 -22.85 18.71
C ASP A 241 -17.58 -22.19 20.09
N LYS A 242 -17.95 -22.92 21.15
CA LYS A 242 -17.67 -22.47 22.51
C LYS A 242 -16.16 -22.48 22.66
N VAL A 243 -15.55 -21.29 22.77
CA VAL A 243 -14.14 -21.14 23.11
C VAL A 243 -13.95 -21.79 24.48
N THR A 244 -13.50 -23.05 24.48
CA THR A 244 -13.06 -23.73 25.69
C THR A 244 -11.68 -23.18 26.01
N GLU A 245 -11.59 -22.44 27.12
CA GLU A 245 -10.31 -22.03 27.74
C GLU A 245 -9.38 -23.22 27.99
#